data_AF-A0A8S4QIG7-F1
#
_entry.id   AF-A0A8S4QIG7-F1
#
_cell.length_a   1.000
_cell.length_b   1.000
_cell.length_c   1.000
_cell.angle_alpha   90.00
_cell.angle_beta   90.00
_cell.angle_gamma   90.00
#
_symmetry.space_group_name_H-M   'P 1'
#
loop_
_entity.id
_entity.type
_entity.pdbx_description
1 polymer ?
#
loop_
_entity_poly.entity_id
_entity_poly.type
_entity_poly.pdbx_seq_one_letter_code
_entity_poly.pdbx_strand_id
1 'polypeptide(L)' 'MMPRKRVRKTERGLSDINKYENAYEEVKRGTSLRRAAEIHEVNRMSLLRYLRKRDQAGDNQGTISMGYVC' A
#
# COMPACT_ATOMS: atom_id res chain seq x y z
N MET A 1 -13.12 32.71 7.53
CA MET A 1 -12.75 31.60 6.62
C MET A 1 -12.72 30.32 7.44
N MET A 2 -13.59 29.35 7.18
CA MET A 2 -13.61 28.09 7.94
C MET A 2 -12.70 27.06 7.26
N PRO A 3 -11.73 26.45 7.98
CA PRO A 3 -10.90 25.41 7.41
C PRO A 3 -11.75 24.17 7.12
N ARG A 4 -11.72 23.69 5.88
CA ARG A 4 -12.34 22.40 5.51
C ARG A 4 -11.58 21.27 6.22
N LYS A 5 -12.13 20.80 7.34
CA LYS A 5 -11.64 19.61 8.05
C LYS A 5 -12.01 18.38 7.23
N ARG A 6 -11.05 17.76 6.54
CA ARG A 6 -11.25 16.43 5.94
C ARG A 6 -11.30 15.39 7.04
N VAL A 7 -12.51 15.01 7.44
CA VAL A 7 -12.72 13.86 8.33
C VAL A 7 -12.76 12.62 7.45
N ARG A 8 -11.80 11.71 7.63
CA ARG A 8 -11.66 10.47 6.85
C ARG A 8 -12.83 9.55 7.23
N LYS A 9 -13.79 9.36 6.31
CA LYS A 9 -15.05 8.65 6.57
C LYS A 9 -14.99 7.12 6.42
N THR A 10 -13.84 6.53 6.10
CA THR A 10 -13.78 5.10 5.75
C THR A 10 -12.59 4.39 6.38
N GLU A 11 -12.88 3.24 7.01
CA GLU A 11 -11.94 2.22 7.51
C GLU A 11 -11.14 1.52 6.40
N ARG A 12 -11.39 1.90 5.14
CA ARG A 12 -10.75 1.35 3.93
C ARG A 12 -9.22 1.37 4.02
N GLY A 13 -8.65 2.35 4.72
CA GLY A 13 -7.21 2.53 4.84
C GLY A 13 -6.46 1.48 5.66
N LEU A 14 -7.11 0.69 6.52
CA LEU A 14 -6.44 -0.33 7.35
C LEU A 14 -6.51 -1.73 6.73
N SER A 15 -7.69 -2.14 6.23
CA SER A 15 -7.86 -3.42 5.53
C SER A 15 -7.05 -3.47 4.23
N ASP A 16 -6.86 -2.33 3.56
CA ASP A 16 -6.03 -2.23 2.36
C ASP A 16 -4.54 -2.47 2.67
N ILE A 17 -4.02 -2.04 3.83
CA ILE A 17 -2.58 -2.12 4.14
C ILE A 17 -2.11 -3.57 4.30
N ASN A 18 -2.86 -4.40 5.02
CA ASN A 18 -2.51 -5.82 5.20
C ASN A 18 -2.46 -6.57 3.85
N LYS A 19 -3.35 -6.22 2.91
CA LYS A 19 -3.32 -6.80 1.55
C LYS A 19 -2.06 -6.40 0.78
N TYR A 20 -1.61 -5.14 0.91
CA TYR A 20 -0.37 -4.68 0.28
C TYR A 20 0.88 -5.32 0.90
N GLU A 21 0.87 -5.57 2.21
CA GLU A 21 1.97 -6.25 2.89
C GLU A 21 2.09 -7.71 2.45
N ASN A 22 0.99 -8.46 2.45
CA ASN A 22 0.98 -9.85 1.96
C ASN A 22 1.42 -9.93 0.49
N ALA A 23 0.91 -9.02 -0.36
CA ALA A 23 1.32 -8.96 -1.77
C ALA A 23 2.79 -8.58 -1.95
N TYR A 24 3.35 -7.75 -1.07
CA TYR A 24 4.77 -7.41 -1.07
C TYR A 24 5.65 -8.62 -0.72
N GLU A 25 5.26 -9.40 0.29
CA GLU A 25 5.97 -10.62 0.66
C GLU A 25 5.99 -11.65 -0.47
N GLU A 26 4.86 -11.84 -1.15
CA GLU A 26 4.78 -12.72 -2.33
C GLU A 26 5.73 -12.25 -3.45
N VAL A 27 5.82 -10.94 -3.69
CA VAL A 27 6.78 -10.40 -4.67
C VAL A 27 8.23 -10.63 -4.22
N LYS A 28 8.53 -10.48 -2.92
CA LYS A 28 9.85 -10.79 -2.37
C LYS A 28 10.21 -12.28 -2.44
N ARG A 29 9.22 -13.18 -2.38
CA ARG A 29 9.38 -14.63 -2.58
C ARG A 29 9.64 -15.02 -4.05
N GLY A 30 9.59 -14.07 -4.98
CA GLY A 30 9.85 -14.28 -6.41
C GLY A 30 8.59 -14.36 -7.27
N THR A 31 7.40 -14.19 -6.68
CA THR A 31 6.15 -14.12 -7.44
C THR A 31 6.13 -12.83 -8.28
N SER A 32 5.66 -12.91 -9.53
CA SER A 32 5.57 -11.72 -10.37
C SER A 32 4.61 -10.68 -9.75
N LEU A 33 4.94 -9.39 -9.89
CA LEU A 33 4.12 -8.28 -9.41
C LEU A 33 2.65 -8.39 -9.86
N ARG A 34 2.43 -8.80 -11.10
CA ARG A 34 1.10 -8.99 -11.65
C ARG A 34 0.35 -10.10 -10.93
N ARG A 35 0.99 -11.24 -10.71
CA ARG A 35 0.36 -12.40 -10.05
C ARG A 35 0.06 -12.12 -8.59
N ALA A 36 0.97 -11.48 -7.86
CA ALA A 36 0.74 -11.08 -6.48
C ALA A 36 -0.42 -10.07 -6.37
N ALA A 37 -0.52 -9.13 -7.30
CA ALA A 37 -1.63 -8.17 -7.36
C ALA A 37 -2.99 -8.86 -7.60
N GLU A 38 -3.03 -9.86 -8.49
CA GLU A 38 -4.24 -10.65 -8.75
C GLU A 38 -4.65 -11.50 -7.52
N ILE A 39 -3.70 -12.17 -6.85
CA ILE A 39 -3.97 -13.03 -5.68
C ILE A 39 -4.56 -12.24 -4.51
N HIS A 40 -4.01 -11.05 -4.25
CA HIS A 40 -4.41 -10.22 -3.11
C HIS A 40 -5.45 -9.15 -3.47
N GLU A 41 -5.96 -9.18 -4.71
CA GLU A 41 -6.94 -8.23 -5.25
C GLU A 41 -6.53 -6.76 -5.05
N VAL A 42 -5.23 -6.48 -5.18
CA VAL A 42 -4.68 -5.13 -5.05
C VAL A 42 -4.36 -4.55 -6.43
N ASN A 43 -4.42 -3.23 -6.55
CA ASN A 43 -4.04 -2.59 -7.80
C ASN A 43 -2.52 -2.74 -8.04
N ARG A 44 -2.15 -3.27 -9.21
CA ARG A 44 -0.75 -3.47 -9.61
C ARG A 44 0.10 -2.21 -9.49
N MET A 45 -0.42 -1.04 -9.91
CA MET A 45 0.33 0.22 -9.87
C MET A 45 0.49 0.74 -8.44
N SER A 46 -0.52 0.53 -7.59
CA SER A 46 -0.42 0.82 -6.17
C SER A 46 0.59 -0.08 -5.46
N LEU A 47 0.61 -1.37 -5.78
CA LEU A 47 1.60 -2.32 -5.24
C LEU A 47 3.02 -1.95 -5.67
N LEU A 48 3.22 -1.55 -6.93
CA LEU A 48 4.52 -1.06 -7.40
C LEU A 48 4.98 0.19 -6.63
N ARG A 49 4.07 1.13 -6.36
CA ARG A 49 4.37 2.31 -5.53
C ARG A 49 4.73 1.92 -4.11
N TYR A 50 4.04 0.94 -3.53
CA TYR A 50 4.35 0.41 -2.21
C TYR A 50 5.76 -0.20 -2.14
N LEU A 51 6.11 -1.05 -3.11
CA LEU A 51 7.44 -1.65 -3.22
C LEU A 51 8.54 -0.59 -3.28
N ARG A 52 8.40 0.41 -4.16
CA ARG A 52 9.37 1.51 -4.30
C ARG A 52 9.52 2.31 -3.01
N LYS A 53 8.40 2.58 -2.33
CA LYS A 53 8.39 3.32 -1.06
C LYS A 53 9.03 2.51 0.07
N ARG A 54 8.85 1.17 0.11
CA ARG A 54 9.55 0.28 1.05
C ARG A 54 11.04 0.22 0.79
N ASP A 55 11.43 0.07 -0.47
CA ASP A 55 12.84 0.01 -0.89
C ASP A 55 13.59 1.29 -0.51
N GLN A 56 12.96 2.45 -0.73
CA GLN A 56 13.50 3.75 -0.34
C GLN A 56 13.49 4.00 1.18
N ALA A 57 12.59 3.36 1.92
CA ALA A 57 12.48 3.50 3.37
C ALA A 57 13.48 2.61 4.15
N GLY A 58 14.13 1.64 3.50
CA GLY A 58 15.19 0.80 4.06
C GLY A 58 14.84 0.19 5.43
N ASP A 59 14.03 -0.87 5.45
CA ASP A 59 13.68 -1.74 6.61
C ASP A 59 13.30 -1.08 7.95
N ASN A 60 13.23 0.25 8.04
CA ASN A 60 12.62 0.94 9.17
C ASN A 60 11.11 0.80 9.01
N GLN A 61 10.51 -0.06 9.85
CA GLN A 61 9.07 -0.33 9.98
C GLN A 61 8.25 0.90 10.45
N GLY A 62 8.58 2.11 9.99
CA GLY A 62 7.79 3.30 10.18
C GLY A 62 6.60 3.28 9.24
N THR A 63 5.47 2.73 9.71
CA THR A 63 4.10 2.98 9.22
C THR A 63 4.03 3.61 7.83
N ILE A 64 4.20 2.78 6.80
CA ILE A 64 4.19 3.24 5.41
C ILE A 64 2.76 3.66 5.07
N SER A 65 2.43 4.91 5.40
CA SER A 65 1.19 5.55 5.02
C SER A 65 1.20 5.66 3.50
N MET A 66 0.40 4.81 2.85
CA MET A 66 0.14 4.89 1.42
C MET A 66 -0.67 6.17 1.20
N GLY A 67 0.03 7.26 0.92
CA GLY A 67 -0.56 8.54 0.57
C GLY A 67 -1.26 8.39 -0.78
N TYR A 68 -2.47 7.86 -0.78
CA TYR A 68 -3.41 8.11 -1.85
C TYR A 68 -3.75 9.59 -1.75
N VAL A 69 -3.09 10.39 -2.58
CA VAL A 69 -3.49 11.78 -2.84
C VAL A 69 -4.87 11.69 -3.48
N CYS A 70 -5.89 11.99 -2.69
CA CYS A 70 -7.17 12.50 -3.12
C CYS A 70 -7.48 13.70 -2.25
#